data_AF-A0A182RS37-F1
#
_entry.id   AF-A0A182RS37-F1
#
_cell.length_a   1.000
_cell.length_b   1.000
_cell.length_c   1.000
_cell.angle_alpha   90.00
_cell.angle_beta   90.00
_cell.angle_gamma   90.00
#
_symmetry.space_group_name_H-M   'P 1'
#
loop_
_entity.id
_entity.type
_entity.pdbx_description
1 polymer ?
#
loop_
_entity_poly.entity_id
_entity_poly.type
_entity_poly.pdbx_seq_one_letter_code
_entity_poly.pdbx_strand_id
1 'polypeptide(L)'
;MASGNTPTLALRSAKGVEVWKPEQQKQQLTFVPDARFTPDQSKSCRAIVYSPDGRFLAWANGSTVQLCRVLADAIVAVASLPRPKACYLRFSPLSSYLMTWEVYTENPQETPKEKPNLFIYRAETGEEVFSIIQKRHQEWQMHWSCDETIAALLVGGEALFYEHGPSGPGFKQVVKRFGSLRNGGLSVAPGPSPPHIGVYMPGTKGAPSMCRLFKYPNLEINQPVASKSFFQADKVDMMWNRKGSGLILMTSTDVDTTGVSYYGKQALHYMTPKGDSCGIQLKAEGPIHDVAWSPKSTEFCVVYGFMPARATLFNLKCDVVYDFEPGNRNSIFYNDFGNLILFGGFGNLPGYIETWDLPRRKKLASFKAPDTTSLEWNPAGDTFLTSTTAPRLRMANGFKVWHYSGALLGEYDWTGELLEVIWQKYPPGTFKEVPISDEKIVGIVSATPVASNQKYIPPGARNSVTVTSSGQIIDMRPPIPGLPPGYRSSVQIKNSKKNKKAASKAAAPAPAGTAKDAGEAGVGETTAPAAAPAPKKQATRKNAKNAADGDLANGNANTKPKSGGSSTNESNNGVQKVSPTGDPNKDKKIKAIQKKLKDIKVLKEKHERGETLVQTQIVKMNSESQLIKELEALKVA
;
A
#
# COMPACT_ATOMS: atom_id res chain seq x y z
N MET A 1 30.58 -9.33 -10.48
CA MET A 1 31.11 -8.06 -9.90
C MET A 1 31.90 -7.31 -10.96
N ALA A 2 31.25 -6.60 -11.89
CA ALA A 2 31.87 -6.11 -13.14
C ALA A 2 32.39 -4.65 -13.11
N SER A 3 32.32 -3.95 -11.97
CA SER A 3 32.67 -2.51 -11.89
C SER A 3 33.59 -2.12 -10.73
N GLY A 4 34.12 -3.07 -9.95
CA GLY A 4 35.03 -2.79 -8.82
C GLY A 4 34.40 -2.04 -7.62
N ASN A 5 33.24 -1.42 -7.80
CA ASN A 5 32.48 -0.74 -6.75
C ASN A 5 31.49 -1.71 -6.12
N THR A 6 31.67 -1.98 -4.83
CA THR A 6 30.73 -2.77 -4.02
C THR A 6 29.86 -1.81 -3.20
N PRO A 7 28.54 -1.72 -3.46
CA PRO A 7 27.64 -0.87 -2.70
C PRO A 7 27.67 -1.21 -1.21
N THR A 8 27.81 -0.20 -0.35
CA THR A 8 27.72 -0.37 1.11
C THR A 8 26.28 -0.29 1.59
N LEU A 9 26.04 -0.80 2.79
CA LEU A 9 24.78 -0.70 3.51
C LEU A 9 24.93 0.31 4.64
N ALA A 10 24.06 1.31 4.73
CA ALA A 10 23.93 2.11 5.94
C ALA A 10 22.80 1.55 6.80
N LEU A 11 23.09 1.33 8.07
CA LEU A 11 22.19 0.77 9.06
C LEU A 11 21.89 1.82 10.13
N ARG A 12 20.61 2.00 10.43
CA ARG A 12 20.13 2.79 11.56
C ARG A 12 19.50 1.85 12.56
N SER A 13 20.03 1.83 13.77
CA SER A 13 19.54 1.02 14.89
C SER A 13 19.30 1.89 16.12
N ALA A 14 18.71 1.32 17.17
CA ALA A 14 18.60 1.98 18.47
C ALA A 14 19.97 2.25 19.14
N LYS A 15 21.04 1.59 18.68
CA LYS A 15 22.41 1.83 19.15
C LYS A 15 23.10 2.97 18.38
N GLY A 16 22.52 3.41 17.25
CA GLY A 16 23.04 4.48 16.43
C GLY A 16 23.15 4.13 14.94
N VAL A 17 24.12 4.70 14.25
CA VAL A 17 24.34 4.52 12.80
C VAL A 17 25.66 3.79 12.55
N GLU A 18 25.61 2.81 11.66
CA GLU A 18 26.77 2.04 11.19
C GLU A 18 26.71 1.90 9.66
N VAL A 19 27.88 1.81 9.02
CA VAL A 19 28.00 1.52 7.58
C VAL A 19 28.75 0.21 7.44
N TRP A 20 28.16 -0.75 6.73
CA TRP A 20 28.72 -2.08 6.53
C TRP A 20 29.01 -2.31 5.05
N LYS A 21 30.10 -3.02 4.77
CA LYS A 21 30.47 -3.43 3.41
C LYS A 21 30.17 -4.92 3.22
N PRO A 22 29.67 -5.34 2.04
CA PRO A 22 29.60 -6.74 1.69
C PRO A 22 31.01 -7.26 1.38
N GLU A 23 31.36 -8.37 1.99
CA GLU A 23 32.54 -9.18 1.65
C GLU A 23 32.06 -10.53 1.13
N GLN A 24 32.44 -10.84 -0.10
CA GLN A 24 32.04 -12.09 -0.73
C GLN A 24 33.10 -13.16 -0.45
N GLN A 25 32.76 -14.14 0.38
CA GLN A 25 33.55 -15.34 0.58
C GLN A 25 32.83 -16.52 -0.10
N LYS A 26 33.33 -16.94 -1.27
CA LYS A 26 32.69 -17.94 -2.14
C LYS A 26 31.27 -17.51 -2.56
N GLN A 27 30.23 -18.27 -2.18
CA GLN A 27 28.82 -17.99 -2.47
C GLN A 27 28.09 -17.28 -1.32
N GLN A 28 28.79 -17.01 -0.20
CA GLN A 28 28.25 -16.33 0.97
C GLN A 28 28.68 -14.86 0.98
N LEU A 29 27.71 -13.97 1.21
CA LEU A 29 27.93 -12.58 1.53
C LEU A 29 27.96 -12.42 3.05
N THR A 30 29.12 -12.04 3.57
CA THR A 30 29.29 -11.61 4.95
C THR A 30 29.31 -10.09 4.97
N PHE A 31 28.68 -9.47 5.97
CA PHE A 31 28.72 -8.02 6.12
C PHE A 31 29.63 -7.67 7.29
N VAL A 32 30.59 -6.79 7.02
CA VAL A 32 31.58 -6.34 8.01
C VAL A 32 31.45 -4.82 8.15
N PRO A 33 31.59 -4.26 9.37
CA PRO A 33 31.67 -2.82 9.56
C PRO A 33 32.73 -2.20 8.64
N ASP A 34 32.36 -1.12 7.97
CA ASP A 34 33.25 -0.40 7.08
C ASP A 34 34.22 0.45 7.91
N ALA A 35 35.51 0.12 7.85
CA ALA A 35 36.56 0.85 8.55
C ALA A 35 36.66 2.33 8.13
N ARG A 36 36.08 2.70 6.98
CA ARG A 36 36.02 4.08 6.48
C ARG A 36 35.04 4.96 7.26
N PHE A 37 34.14 4.36 8.03
CA PHE A 37 33.10 5.05 8.79
C PHE A 37 33.29 4.87 10.29
N THR A 38 33.29 5.97 11.03
CA THR A 38 33.23 5.94 12.49
C THR A 38 31.77 5.82 12.93
N PRO A 39 31.35 4.74 13.60
CA PRO A 39 29.98 4.57 14.07
C PRO A 39 29.54 5.71 14.97
N ASP A 40 28.35 6.26 14.71
CA ASP A 40 27.71 7.22 15.62
C ASP A 40 26.88 6.41 16.62
N GLN A 41 27.24 6.46 17.92
CA GLN A 41 26.57 5.71 18.99
C GLN A 41 25.36 6.44 19.60
N SER A 42 24.84 7.44 18.90
CA SER A 42 23.68 8.22 19.35
C SER A 42 22.42 7.35 19.46
N LYS A 43 21.82 7.32 20.66
CA LYS A 43 20.61 6.53 20.94
C LYS A 43 19.34 7.06 20.24
N SER A 44 19.39 8.25 19.65
CA SER A 44 18.23 8.97 19.12
C SER A 44 18.37 9.28 17.63
N CYS A 45 18.64 8.26 16.81
CA CYS A 45 18.77 8.42 15.37
C CYS A 45 17.39 8.39 14.69
N ARG A 46 16.94 9.54 14.17
CA ARG A 46 15.58 9.72 13.62
C ARG A 46 15.47 9.45 12.13
N ALA A 47 16.52 9.77 11.37
CA ALA A 47 16.52 9.63 9.91
C ALA A 47 17.93 9.31 9.41
N ILE A 48 18.00 8.61 8.27
CA ILE A 48 19.23 8.36 7.52
C ILE A 48 18.90 8.41 6.02
N VAL A 49 19.80 8.98 5.21
CA VAL A 49 19.59 9.07 3.77
C VAL A 49 20.91 9.16 3.02
N TYR A 50 21.01 8.39 1.93
CA TYR A 50 22.04 8.60 0.92
C TYR A 50 21.56 9.60 -0.12
N SER A 51 22.47 10.46 -0.59
CA SER A 51 22.25 11.27 -1.79
C SER A 51 21.93 10.38 -3.02
N PRO A 52 21.15 10.86 -4.01
CA PRO A 52 20.80 10.11 -5.22
C PRO A 52 22.00 9.55 -6.00
N ASP A 53 23.15 10.22 -5.96
CA ASP A 53 24.40 9.77 -6.58
C ASP A 53 25.34 8.99 -5.63
N GLY A 54 24.97 8.85 -4.36
CA GLY A 54 25.77 8.17 -3.33
C GLY A 54 27.00 8.91 -2.82
N ARG A 55 27.24 10.17 -3.24
CA ARG A 55 28.40 10.96 -2.81
C ARG A 55 28.30 11.47 -1.38
N PHE A 56 27.10 11.57 -0.84
CA PHE A 56 26.83 12.03 0.52
C PHE A 56 25.97 11.05 1.30
N LEU A 57 26.25 10.96 2.59
CA LEU A 57 25.46 10.26 3.60
C LEU A 57 25.08 11.29 4.67
N ALA A 58 23.78 11.40 4.97
CA ALA A 58 23.29 12.27 6.03
C ALA A 58 22.42 11.49 7.02
N TRP A 59 22.57 11.77 8.31
CA TRP A 59 21.73 11.21 9.35
C TRP A 59 21.44 12.22 10.46
N ALA A 60 20.26 12.10 11.07
CA ALA A 60 19.84 12.92 12.20
C ALA A 60 20.01 12.13 13.49
N ASN A 61 20.98 12.52 14.34
CA ASN A 61 21.33 11.81 15.57
C ASN A 61 20.58 12.30 16.83
N GLY A 62 19.56 13.15 16.63
CA GLY A 62 18.71 13.69 17.69
C GLY A 62 19.29 14.92 18.41
N SER A 63 20.56 15.24 18.18
CA SER A 63 21.19 16.49 18.60
C SER A 63 21.55 17.36 17.40
N THR A 64 22.06 16.73 16.34
CA THR A 64 22.55 17.36 15.12
C THR A 64 22.22 16.51 13.91
N VAL A 65 22.24 17.11 12.73
CA VAL A 65 22.26 16.38 11.46
C VAL A 65 23.70 16.34 10.99
N GLN A 66 24.26 15.14 10.93
CA GLN A 66 25.60 14.92 10.40
C GLN A 66 25.50 14.74 8.88
N LEU A 67 26.34 15.48 8.16
CA LEU A 67 26.50 15.37 6.72
C LEU A 67 27.93 14.94 6.41
N CYS A 68 28.07 13.78 5.80
CA CYS A 68 29.35 13.21 5.40
C CYS A 68 29.44 13.03 3.90
N ARG A 69 30.65 13.18 3.36
CA ARG A 69 31.01 12.82 1.99
C ARG A 69 31.56 11.41 1.98
N VAL A 70 31.04 10.59 1.09
CA VAL A 70 31.46 9.20 0.89
C VAL A 70 32.49 9.19 -0.24
N LEU A 71 33.75 8.95 0.11
CA LEU A 71 34.86 8.77 -0.84
C LEU A 71 35.22 7.28 -0.93
N ALA A 72 36.03 6.92 -1.92
CA ALA A 72 36.52 5.56 -2.08
C ALA A 72 37.31 5.10 -0.84
N ASP A 73 38.09 5.98 -0.22
CA ASP A 73 39.02 5.61 0.86
C ASP A 73 38.55 6.04 2.26
N ALA A 74 37.59 6.95 2.38
CA ALA A 74 37.13 7.48 3.67
C ALA A 74 35.71 8.06 3.59
N ILE A 75 34.98 8.04 4.72
CA ILE A 75 33.76 8.82 4.89
C ILE A 75 34.09 10.03 5.78
N VAL A 76 34.11 11.22 5.17
CA VAL A 76 34.59 12.45 5.80
C VAL A 76 33.41 13.33 6.19
N ALA A 77 33.40 13.84 7.43
CA ALA A 77 32.41 14.81 7.88
C ALA A 77 32.57 16.13 7.11
N VAL A 78 31.50 16.59 6.46
CA VAL A 78 31.42 17.88 5.78
C VAL A 78 30.89 18.94 6.74
N ALA A 79 29.76 18.64 7.40
CA ALA A 79 29.13 19.58 8.31
C ALA A 79 28.30 18.88 9.38
N SER A 80 28.23 19.52 10.54
CA SER A 80 27.33 19.16 11.64
C SER A 80 26.31 20.27 11.80
N LEU A 81 25.07 20.01 11.38
CA LEU A 81 24.00 21.01 11.36
C LEU A 81 23.26 20.97 12.71
N PRO A 82 23.07 22.12 13.40
CA PRO A 82 22.46 22.18 14.73
C PRO A 82 20.92 22.04 14.68
N ARG A 83 20.45 20.88 14.22
CA ARG A 83 19.03 20.54 14.02
C ARG A 83 18.63 19.31 14.83
N PRO A 84 18.42 19.46 16.16
CA PRO A 84 18.07 18.35 17.04
C PRO A 84 16.65 17.81 16.81
N LYS A 85 15.76 18.61 16.19
CA LYS A 85 14.36 18.22 15.94
C LYS A 85 14.13 17.68 14.53
N ALA A 86 15.18 17.59 13.70
CA ALA A 86 15.11 17.00 12.37
C ALA A 86 14.63 15.55 12.43
N CYS A 87 13.61 15.24 11.64
CA CYS A 87 12.99 13.92 11.56
C CYS A 87 12.88 13.40 10.13
N TYR A 88 12.93 14.27 9.12
CA TYR A 88 13.07 13.85 7.73
C TYR A 88 14.23 14.58 7.06
N LEU A 89 14.92 13.84 6.21
CA LEU A 89 16.04 14.30 5.40
C LEU A 89 15.79 13.90 3.95
N ARG A 90 16.09 14.81 3.01
CA ARG A 90 15.97 14.52 1.58
C ARG A 90 17.01 15.33 0.81
N PHE A 91 17.69 14.68 -0.13
CA PHE A 91 18.60 15.37 -1.05
C PHE A 91 17.86 15.82 -2.32
N SER A 92 18.36 16.87 -2.94
CA SER A 92 17.98 17.28 -4.29
C SER A 92 18.49 16.27 -5.36
N PRO A 93 17.94 16.25 -6.59
CA PRO A 93 18.23 15.23 -7.60
C PRO A 93 19.71 15.07 -8.00
N LEU A 94 20.49 16.16 -8.06
CA LEU A 94 21.94 16.14 -8.33
C LEU A 94 22.78 16.16 -7.05
N SER A 95 22.13 16.02 -5.90
CA SER A 95 22.75 16.00 -4.57
C SER A 95 23.45 17.30 -4.17
N SER A 96 23.14 18.43 -4.82
CA SER A 96 23.73 19.73 -4.49
C SER A 96 23.18 20.31 -3.18
N TYR A 97 21.97 19.92 -2.79
CA TYR A 97 21.28 20.43 -1.61
C TYR A 97 20.75 19.31 -0.71
N LEU A 98 20.85 19.52 0.60
CA LEU A 98 20.23 18.70 1.63
C LEU A 98 19.08 19.47 2.27
N MET A 99 17.90 18.86 2.28
CA MET A 99 16.72 19.37 2.94
C MET A 99 16.51 18.68 4.28
N THR A 100 16.25 19.46 5.32
CA THR A 100 15.90 18.95 6.65
C THR A 100 14.55 19.48 7.08
N TRP A 101 13.69 18.62 7.61
CA TRP A 101 12.39 19.01 8.15
C TRP A 101 12.22 18.60 9.60
N GLU A 102 11.72 19.54 10.38
CA GLU A 102 11.39 19.40 11.79
C GLU A 102 9.87 19.54 11.97
N VAL A 103 9.32 18.83 12.95
CA VAL A 103 7.91 19.01 13.31
C VAL A 103 7.71 20.44 13.79
N TYR A 104 6.81 21.16 13.13
CA TYR A 104 6.48 22.53 13.51
C TYR A 104 5.81 22.55 14.89
N THR A 105 6.48 23.19 15.86
CA THR A 105 5.97 23.36 17.23
C THR A 105 6.00 24.84 17.59
N GLU A 106 4.85 25.41 17.93
CA GLU A 106 4.76 26.77 18.48
C GLU A 106 5.01 26.71 19.98
N ASN A 107 6.16 27.21 20.44
CA ASN A 107 6.47 27.31 21.86
C ASN A 107 5.99 28.67 22.38
N PRO A 108 5.02 28.73 23.33
CA PRO A 108 4.46 30.00 23.82
C PRO A 108 5.49 30.93 24.51
N GLN A 109 6.61 30.36 24.95
CA GLN A 109 7.67 31.03 25.72
C GLN A 109 8.83 31.56 24.85
N GLU A 110 8.90 31.18 23.56
CA GLU A 110 9.97 31.59 22.67
C GLU A 110 9.53 32.76 21.78
N THR A 111 10.37 33.81 21.72
CA THR A 111 10.20 34.96 20.81
C THR A 111 11.34 34.91 19.79
N PRO A 112 11.07 34.90 18.47
CA PRO A 112 9.76 34.92 17.78
C PRO A 112 9.00 33.60 17.87
N LYS A 113 7.66 33.69 17.90
CA LYS A 113 6.73 32.55 18.01
C LYS A 113 6.76 31.62 16.80
N GLU A 114 7.08 32.16 15.63
CA GLU A 114 7.11 31.42 14.37
C GLU A 114 8.55 31.21 13.93
N LYS A 115 9.05 29.99 14.06
CA LYS A 115 10.38 29.59 13.59
C LYS A 115 10.26 28.74 12.33
N PRO A 116 11.15 28.92 11.34
CA PRO A 116 11.27 28.00 10.23
C PRO A 116 11.54 26.58 10.73
N ASN A 117 10.96 25.60 10.04
CA ASN A 117 11.12 24.18 10.35
C ASN A 117 11.58 23.36 9.13
N LEU A 118 11.53 23.96 7.94
CA LEU A 118 12.15 23.44 6.73
C LEU A 118 13.40 24.26 6.43
N PHE A 119 14.53 23.58 6.34
CA PHE A 119 15.82 24.19 6.01
C PHE A 119 16.46 23.47 4.82
N ILE A 120 17.22 24.21 4.03
CA ILE A 120 17.98 23.71 2.89
C ILE A 120 19.42 24.15 3.04
N TYR A 121 20.31 23.17 2.92
CA TYR A 121 21.75 23.33 3.06
C TYR A 121 22.43 23.01 1.73
N ARG A 122 23.50 23.72 1.40
CA ARG A 122 24.40 23.29 0.31
C ARG A 122 25.16 22.05 0.77
N ALA A 123 25.06 20.95 0.03
CA ALA A 123 25.63 19.67 0.45
C ALA A 123 27.17 19.67 0.51
N GLU A 124 27.84 20.51 -0.29
CA GLU A 124 29.30 20.58 -0.30
C GLU A 124 29.91 21.34 0.87
N THR A 125 29.22 22.36 1.38
CA THR A 125 29.74 23.26 2.42
C THR A 125 29.00 23.14 3.76
N GLY A 126 27.77 22.62 3.73
CA GLY A 126 26.86 22.64 4.88
C GLY A 126 26.25 24.01 5.19
N GLU A 127 26.42 25.00 4.30
CA GLU A 127 25.88 26.34 4.50
C GLU A 127 24.35 26.36 4.32
N GLU A 128 23.64 27.04 5.23
CA GLU A 128 22.20 27.24 5.13
C GLU A 128 21.88 28.27 4.03
N VAL A 129 21.17 27.83 2.99
CA VAL A 129 20.84 28.69 1.84
C VAL A 129 19.38 29.14 1.83
N PHE A 130 18.49 28.42 2.52
CA PHE A 130 17.07 28.70 2.53
C PHE A 130 16.39 28.13 3.78
N SER A 131 15.44 28.87 4.33
CA SER A 131 14.60 28.42 5.44
C SER A 131 13.18 28.96 5.30
N ILE A 132 12.19 28.13 5.61
CA ILE A 132 10.77 28.49 5.54
C ILE A 132 9.93 27.70 6.54
N ILE A 133 8.75 28.21 6.87
CA ILE A 133 7.75 27.53 7.69
C ILE A 133 6.91 26.63 6.78
N GLN A 134 6.97 25.33 7.02
CA GLN A 134 6.15 24.31 6.36
C GLN A 134 5.33 23.54 7.40
N LYS A 135 4.08 23.97 7.60
CA LYS A 135 3.15 23.34 8.55
C LYS A 135 2.62 21.99 8.04
N ARG A 136 2.62 21.76 6.73
CA ARG A 136 2.15 20.50 6.15
C ARG A 136 3.22 19.42 6.31
N HIS A 137 2.87 18.31 6.96
CA HIS A 137 3.75 17.14 7.10
C HIS A 137 3.84 16.30 5.81
N GLN A 138 2.71 16.13 5.11
CA GLN A 138 2.67 15.44 3.82
C GLN A 138 3.20 16.37 2.73
N GLU A 139 4.00 15.86 1.79
CA GLU A 139 4.62 16.68 0.72
C GLU A 139 5.42 17.88 1.26
N TRP A 140 6.11 17.70 2.38
CA TRP A 140 6.90 18.76 3.01
C TRP A 140 8.10 19.20 2.16
N GLN A 141 8.59 18.29 1.31
CA GLN A 141 9.79 18.46 0.51
C GLN A 141 9.57 19.42 -0.66
N MET A 142 10.65 20.07 -1.07
CA MET A 142 10.67 20.90 -2.27
C MET A 142 10.85 20.00 -3.47
N HIS A 143 10.08 20.27 -4.52
CA HIS A 143 10.18 19.57 -5.78
C HIS A 143 11.20 20.28 -6.66
N TRP A 144 12.06 19.51 -7.30
CA TRP A 144 13.14 20.02 -8.13
C TRP A 144 12.97 19.51 -9.55
N SER A 145 13.39 20.31 -10.52
CA SER A 145 13.70 19.79 -11.85
C SER A 145 14.93 18.86 -11.79
N CYS A 146 15.12 18.01 -12.80
CA CYS A 146 16.24 17.06 -12.81
C CYS A 146 17.62 17.73 -12.86
N ASP A 147 17.68 18.95 -13.41
CA ASP A 147 18.86 19.79 -13.54
C ASP A 147 18.99 20.80 -12.38
N GLU A 148 18.09 20.74 -11.39
CA GLU A 148 18.02 21.65 -10.23
C GLU A 148 17.86 23.14 -10.60
N THR A 149 17.58 23.47 -11.87
CA THR A 149 17.40 24.86 -12.31
C THR A 149 16.12 25.49 -11.76
N ILE A 150 15.11 24.68 -11.46
CA ILE A 150 13.83 25.12 -10.91
C ILE A 150 13.54 24.33 -9.65
N ALA A 151 13.15 25.04 -8.61
CA ALA A 151 12.64 24.47 -7.38
C ALA A 151 11.24 25.01 -7.08
N ALA A 152 10.34 24.14 -6.62
CA ALA A 152 8.96 24.47 -6.37
C ALA A 152 8.49 23.92 -5.02
N LEU A 153 7.87 24.78 -4.22
CA LEU A 153 7.38 24.44 -2.88
C LEU A 153 5.94 24.92 -2.69
N LEU A 154 5.06 24.03 -2.21
CA LEU A 154 3.69 24.38 -1.85
C LEU A 154 3.62 24.85 -0.40
N VAL A 155 3.30 26.13 -0.17
CA VAL A 155 3.17 26.72 1.17
C VAL A 155 1.87 27.50 1.27
N GLY A 156 1.06 27.24 2.30
CA GLY A 156 -0.16 28.01 2.56
C GLY A 156 -1.23 27.95 1.46
N GLY A 157 -1.14 27.00 0.51
CA GLY A 157 -2.03 26.92 -0.66
C GLY A 157 -1.56 27.73 -1.87
N GLU A 158 -0.30 28.20 -1.86
CA GLU A 158 0.38 28.78 -3.01
C GLU A 158 1.63 27.96 -3.35
N ALA A 159 1.83 27.65 -4.62
CA ALA A 159 3.08 27.09 -5.11
C ALA A 159 4.06 28.23 -5.41
N LEU A 160 5.20 28.20 -4.75
CA LEU A 160 6.31 29.15 -4.88
C LEU A 160 7.38 28.53 -5.77
N PHE A 161 7.78 29.24 -6.83
CA PHE A 161 8.81 28.80 -7.75
C PHE A 161 10.07 29.66 -7.61
N TYR A 162 11.20 28.99 -7.47
CA TYR A 162 12.55 29.55 -7.39
C TYR A 162 13.36 29.10 -8.60
N GLU A 163 14.11 30.00 -9.21
CA GLU A 163 15.00 29.70 -10.35
C GLU A 163 16.47 29.81 -9.93
N HIS A 164 17.20 28.71 -10.10
CA HIS A 164 18.63 28.54 -9.79
C HIS A 164 19.54 28.58 -11.01
N GLY A 165 19.00 28.88 -12.20
CA GLY A 165 19.80 29.04 -13.42
C GLY A 165 20.79 30.22 -13.31
N PRO A 166 21.73 30.36 -14.28
CA PRO A 166 22.79 31.37 -14.26
C PRO A 166 22.29 32.82 -14.12
N SER A 167 21.06 33.09 -14.56
CA SER A 167 20.40 34.39 -14.51
C SER A 167 19.30 34.49 -13.42
N GLY A 168 19.08 33.43 -12.64
CA GLY A 168 18.02 33.35 -11.64
C GLY A 168 18.43 33.98 -10.30
N PRO A 169 17.48 34.55 -9.53
CA PRO A 169 17.76 35.11 -8.21
C PRO A 169 18.06 34.04 -7.14
N GLY A 170 17.98 32.76 -7.48
CA GLY A 170 18.12 31.64 -6.55
C GLY A 170 17.04 31.65 -5.48
N PHE A 171 17.41 31.26 -4.26
CA PHE A 171 16.49 31.22 -3.11
C PHE A 171 16.12 32.60 -2.54
N LYS A 172 16.70 33.69 -3.05
CA LYS A 172 16.49 35.03 -2.52
C LYS A 172 15.11 35.61 -2.89
N GLN A 173 14.57 35.22 -4.04
CA GLN A 173 13.32 35.76 -4.54
C GLN A 173 12.49 34.68 -5.22
N VAL A 174 11.19 34.72 -4.96
CA VAL A 174 10.20 33.91 -5.68
C VAL A 174 9.96 34.53 -7.05
N VAL A 175 10.23 33.77 -8.12
CA VAL A 175 10.09 34.24 -9.52
C VAL A 175 8.64 34.13 -10.00
N LYS A 176 7.96 33.03 -9.66
CA LYS A 176 6.55 32.80 -10.01
C LYS A 176 5.79 32.28 -8.81
N ARG A 177 4.49 32.62 -8.75
CA ARG A 177 3.54 32.09 -7.78
C ARG A 177 2.35 31.51 -8.52
N PHE A 178 1.85 30.39 -8.03
CA PHE A 178 0.59 29.80 -8.50
C PHE A 178 -0.32 29.55 -7.29
N GLY A 179 -1.42 30.30 -7.22
CA GLY A 179 -2.36 30.25 -6.09
C GLY A 179 -3.47 29.22 -6.26
N SER A 180 -4.44 29.25 -5.34
CA SER A 180 -5.64 28.39 -5.36
C SER A 180 -5.36 26.88 -5.16
N LEU A 181 -4.31 26.55 -4.41
CA LEU A 181 -3.91 25.18 -4.09
C LEU A 181 -4.09 24.83 -2.61
N ARG A 182 -5.08 25.45 -1.95
CA ARG A 182 -5.44 25.07 -0.59
C ARG A 182 -5.88 23.61 -0.59
N ASN A 183 -5.20 22.77 0.21
CA ASN A 183 -5.37 21.31 0.23
C ASN A 183 -5.04 20.60 -1.10
N GLY A 184 -4.44 21.32 -2.06
CA GLY A 184 -3.96 20.77 -3.32
C GLY A 184 -2.61 20.08 -3.17
N GLY A 185 -2.03 19.72 -4.31
CA GLY A 185 -0.73 19.08 -4.42
C GLY A 185 0.07 19.66 -5.57
N LEU A 186 1.39 19.56 -5.49
CA LEU A 186 2.32 20.04 -6.52
C LEU A 186 3.34 18.95 -6.84
N SER A 187 3.65 18.76 -8.11
CA SER A 187 4.67 17.79 -8.52
C SER A 187 5.39 18.24 -9.78
N VAL A 188 6.71 18.42 -9.69
CA VAL A 188 7.57 18.78 -10.82
C VAL A 188 8.05 17.52 -11.53
N ALA A 189 7.95 17.49 -12.85
CA ALA A 189 8.40 16.35 -13.65
C ALA A 189 9.94 16.23 -13.61
N PRO A 190 10.50 15.02 -13.43
CA PRO A 190 11.95 14.77 -13.45
C PRO A 190 12.52 14.73 -14.88
N GLY A 191 11.83 15.29 -15.86
CA GLY A 191 12.21 15.30 -17.27
C GLY A 191 13.09 16.50 -17.66
N PRO A 192 13.51 16.58 -18.94
CA PRO A 192 14.37 17.67 -19.42
C PRO A 192 13.69 19.03 -19.27
N SER A 193 14.51 20.06 -19.04
CA SER A 193 14.05 21.44 -18.93
C SER A 193 13.61 21.99 -20.29
N PRO A 194 12.51 22.77 -20.38
CA PRO A 194 11.65 23.20 -19.28
C PRO A 194 10.74 22.08 -18.74
N PRO A 195 10.66 21.91 -17.41
CA PRO A 195 9.89 20.84 -16.79
C PRO A 195 8.39 21.08 -16.92
N HIS A 196 7.64 19.98 -16.92
CA HIS A 196 6.21 20.01 -16.77
C HIS A 196 5.83 19.97 -15.29
N ILE A 197 4.77 20.68 -14.92
CA ILE A 197 4.33 20.83 -13.53
C ILE A 197 2.92 20.28 -13.41
N GLY A 198 2.79 19.22 -12.63
CA GLY A 198 1.51 18.64 -12.21
C GLY A 198 0.98 19.41 -11.01
N VAL A 199 -0.24 19.90 -11.14
CA VAL A 199 -0.91 20.71 -10.13
C VAL A 199 -2.27 20.07 -9.83
N TYR A 200 -2.44 19.66 -8.58
CA TYR A 200 -3.72 19.16 -8.09
C TYR A 200 -4.50 20.29 -7.43
N MET A 201 -5.68 20.59 -7.97
CA MET A 201 -6.64 21.56 -7.47
C MET A 201 -7.88 20.83 -6.92
N PRO A 202 -8.09 20.82 -5.59
CA PRO A 202 -9.26 20.22 -5.00
C PRO A 202 -10.54 20.94 -5.44
N GLY A 203 -11.58 20.18 -5.71
CA GLY A 203 -12.91 20.72 -6.01
C GLY A 203 -13.52 21.38 -4.78
N THR A 204 -14.20 22.50 -4.98
CA THR A 204 -15.06 23.11 -3.95
C THR A 204 -16.45 22.46 -3.98
N LYS A 205 -17.33 22.78 -3.01
CA LYS A 205 -18.67 22.17 -2.91
C LYS A 205 -19.42 22.24 -4.25
N GLY A 206 -19.63 21.08 -4.88
CA GLY A 206 -20.33 20.94 -6.18
C GLY A 206 -19.44 21.02 -7.43
N ALA A 207 -18.17 21.44 -7.30
CA ALA A 207 -17.21 21.46 -8.39
C ALA A 207 -16.33 20.19 -8.37
N PRO A 208 -15.93 19.64 -9.54
CA PRO A 208 -15.01 18.52 -9.59
C PRO A 208 -13.60 18.92 -9.14
N SER A 209 -12.87 17.97 -8.57
CA SER A 209 -11.43 18.09 -8.38
C SER A 209 -10.73 17.96 -9.73
N MET A 210 -9.64 18.70 -9.94
CA MET A 210 -8.92 18.73 -11.21
C MET A 210 -7.43 18.58 -10.99
N CYS A 211 -6.79 17.74 -11.79
CA CYS A 211 -5.35 17.78 -11.97
C CYS A 211 -5.04 18.42 -13.32
N ARG A 212 -4.20 19.45 -13.31
CA ARG A 212 -3.75 20.16 -14.50
C ARG A 212 -2.26 20.02 -14.66
N LEU A 213 -1.84 19.96 -15.91
CA LEU A 213 -0.45 19.94 -16.30
C LEU A 213 -0.09 21.24 -17.00
N PHE A 214 0.97 21.88 -16.54
CA PHE A 214 1.51 23.10 -17.13
C PHE A 214 2.93 22.87 -17.63
N LYS A 215 3.37 23.68 -18.60
CA LYS A 215 4.76 23.69 -19.06
C LYS A 215 5.41 24.97 -18.57
N TYR A 216 6.42 24.86 -17.70
CA TYR A 216 7.11 26.02 -17.18
C TYR A 216 7.78 26.82 -18.32
N PRO A 217 7.81 28.17 -18.30
CA PRO A 217 7.28 29.08 -17.28
C PRO A 217 5.80 29.45 -17.46
N ASN A 218 5.12 28.89 -18.47
CA ASN A 218 3.71 29.19 -18.72
C ASN A 218 2.80 28.46 -17.71
N LEU A 219 2.45 29.17 -16.65
CA LEU A 219 1.60 28.70 -15.55
C LEU A 219 0.21 29.34 -15.58
N GLU A 220 -0.24 29.81 -16.74
CA GLU A 220 -1.56 30.42 -16.87
C GLU A 220 -2.67 29.38 -16.68
N ILE A 221 -3.55 29.63 -15.71
CA ILE A 221 -4.63 28.73 -15.31
C ILE A 221 -5.52 28.32 -16.51
N ASN A 222 -5.69 29.20 -17.49
CA ASN A 222 -6.55 29.01 -18.67
C ASN A 222 -5.86 28.25 -19.82
N GLN A 223 -4.54 28.03 -19.74
CA GLN A 223 -3.77 27.34 -20.78
C GLN A 223 -3.01 26.12 -20.22
N PRO A 224 -3.70 25.14 -19.59
CA PRO A 224 -3.06 23.89 -19.23
C PRO A 224 -2.74 23.07 -20.49
N VAL A 225 -1.62 22.36 -20.46
CA VAL A 225 -1.22 21.38 -21.49
C VAL A 225 -2.19 20.20 -21.49
N ALA A 226 -2.51 19.69 -20.31
CA ALA A 226 -3.47 18.62 -20.11
C ALA A 226 -4.29 18.91 -18.86
N SER A 227 -5.57 18.52 -18.85
CA SER A 227 -6.44 18.69 -17.70
C SER A 227 -7.31 17.45 -17.54
N LYS A 228 -7.31 16.87 -16.34
CA LYS A 228 -8.18 15.76 -15.97
C LYS A 228 -9.02 16.14 -14.76
N SER A 229 -10.33 16.11 -14.93
CA SER A 229 -11.30 16.28 -13.84
C SER A 229 -11.78 14.92 -13.33
N PHE A 230 -12.00 14.83 -12.02
CA PHE A 230 -12.61 13.69 -11.36
C PHE A 230 -13.48 14.16 -10.20
N PHE A 231 -14.55 13.40 -9.93
CA PHE A 231 -15.45 13.65 -8.81
C PHE A 231 -15.05 12.76 -7.65
N GLN A 232 -15.19 13.26 -6.42
CA GLN A 232 -14.85 12.55 -5.19
C GLN A 232 -13.37 12.12 -5.20
N ALA A 233 -12.49 13.05 -4.84
CA ALA A 233 -11.08 12.74 -4.58
C ALA A 233 -10.63 13.61 -3.42
N ASP A 234 -10.39 12.98 -2.28
CA ASP A 234 -9.93 13.67 -1.08
C ASP A 234 -8.40 13.83 -1.15
N LYS A 235 -7.71 12.83 -1.69
CA LYS A 235 -6.27 12.82 -1.89
C LYS A 235 -5.91 12.36 -3.31
N VAL A 236 -4.85 12.94 -3.86
CA VAL A 236 -4.30 12.60 -5.17
C VAL A 236 -2.79 12.47 -5.07
N ASP A 237 -2.30 11.25 -5.32
CA ASP A 237 -0.87 10.99 -5.38
C ASP A 237 -0.41 11.07 -6.85
N MET A 238 0.57 11.95 -7.10
CA MET A 238 1.12 12.26 -8.43
C MET A 238 2.45 11.57 -8.65
N MET A 239 2.49 10.58 -9.55
CA MET A 239 3.66 9.73 -9.80
C MET A 239 4.17 9.93 -11.22
N TRP A 240 5.29 10.62 -11.37
CA TRP A 240 5.97 10.80 -12.65
C TRP A 240 6.84 9.59 -13.02
N ASN A 241 6.90 9.27 -14.31
CA ASN A 241 7.95 8.39 -14.81
C ASN A 241 9.32 9.11 -14.81
N ARG A 242 10.42 8.33 -14.86
CA ARG A 242 11.79 8.87 -14.76
C ARG A 242 12.12 9.90 -15.85
N LYS A 243 11.55 9.76 -17.06
CA LYS A 243 11.74 10.70 -18.18
C LYS A 243 10.84 11.94 -18.12
N GLY A 244 9.88 12.00 -17.20
CA GLY A 244 8.87 13.06 -17.13
C GLY A 244 7.89 13.09 -18.32
N SER A 245 7.77 12.00 -19.09
CA SER A 245 6.88 11.89 -20.26
C SER A 245 5.49 11.34 -19.94
N GLY A 246 5.25 10.90 -18.69
CA GLY A 246 3.99 10.34 -18.26
C GLY A 246 3.77 10.53 -16.76
N LEU A 247 2.55 10.87 -16.38
CA LEU A 247 2.11 11.12 -15.02
C LEU A 247 0.94 10.19 -14.68
N ILE A 248 1.10 9.37 -13.65
CA ILE A 248 -0.01 8.62 -13.05
C ILE A 248 -0.57 9.43 -11.88
N LEU A 249 -1.88 9.52 -11.84
CA LEU A 249 -2.65 10.07 -10.73
C LEU A 249 -3.40 8.93 -10.05
N MET A 250 -3.12 8.74 -8.76
CA MET A 250 -3.91 7.86 -7.93
C MET A 250 -4.83 8.71 -7.05
N THR A 251 -6.12 8.69 -7.37
CA THR A 251 -7.14 9.39 -6.58
C THR A 251 -7.68 8.45 -5.52
N SER A 252 -7.83 8.93 -4.28
CA SER A 252 -8.49 8.18 -3.21
C SER A 252 -9.55 9.04 -2.52
N THR A 253 -10.64 8.38 -2.12
CA THR A 253 -11.65 8.94 -1.21
C THR A 253 -11.62 8.21 0.11
N ASP A 254 -11.84 8.93 1.21
CA ASP A 254 -11.82 8.35 2.56
C ASP A 254 -13.17 7.70 2.91
N VAL A 255 -14.27 8.27 2.42
CA VAL A 255 -15.63 7.74 2.61
C VAL A 255 -16.36 7.80 1.28
N ASP A 256 -16.79 6.65 0.80
CA ASP A 256 -17.62 6.60 -0.39
C ASP A 256 -19.02 7.13 -0.05
N THR A 257 -19.35 8.31 -0.57
CA THR A 257 -20.67 8.93 -0.38
C THR A 257 -21.80 8.13 -1.05
N THR A 258 -21.47 7.19 -1.93
CA THR A 258 -22.45 6.26 -2.51
C THR A 258 -22.82 5.11 -1.57
N GLY A 259 -22.09 4.94 -0.46
CA GLY A 259 -22.35 3.93 0.57
C GLY A 259 -21.98 2.50 0.16
N VAL A 260 -21.31 2.31 -0.99
CA VAL A 260 -20.93 0.99 -1.51
C VAL A 260 -19.68 0.45 -0.79
N SER A 261 -18.72 1.31 -0.43
CA SER A 261 -17.52 0.90 0.30
C SER A 261 -17.25 1.76 1.54
N TYR A 262 -17.05 1.09 2.67
CA TYR A 262 -16.63 1.75 3.92
C TYR A 262 -15.16 2.21 3.87
N TYR A 263 -14.37 1.65 2.95
CA TYR A 263 -12.94 1.94 2.77
C TYR A 263 -12.69 2.96 1.65
N GLY A 264 -13.73 3.65 1.20
CA GLY A 264 -13.64 4.60 0.09
C GLY A 264 -13.36 3.94 -1.25
N LYS A 265 -13.01 4.76 -2.25
CA LYS A 265 -12.80 4.36 -3.64
C LYS A 265 -11.46 4.91 -4.12
N GLN A 266 -10.71 4.06 -4.82
CA GLN A 266 -9.49 4.48 -5.50
C GLN A 266 -9.67 4.37 -7.01
N ALA A 267 -9.06 5.28 -7.75
CA ALA A 267 -9.02 5.23 -9.20
C ALA A 267 -7.64 5.67 -9.71
N LEU A 268 -7.27 5.16 -10.88
CA LEU A 268 -6.04 5.53 -11.56
C LEU A 268 -6.36 6.31 -12.83
N HIS A 269 -5.67 7.43 -12.99
CA HIS A 269 -5.67 8.20 -14.21
C HIS A 269 -4.25 8.36 -14.71
N TYR A 270 -4.11 8.51 -16.02
CA TYR A 270 -2.85 8.76 -16.68
C TYR A 270 -2.97 10.06 -17.46
N MET A 271 -1.91 10.87 -17.40
CA MET A 271 -1.78 12.12 -18.11
C MET A 271 -0.42 12.19 -18.79
N THR A 272 -0.38 12.82 -19.95
CA THR A 272 0.86 13.05 -20.69
C THR A 272 1.14 14.55 -20.85
N PRO A 273 2.42 14.94 -20.97
CA PRO A 273 2.81 16.25 -21.46
C PRO A 273 2.39 16.58 -22.90
N LYS A 274 1.77 15.64 -23.63
CA LYS A 274 1.28 15.87 -24.99
C LYS A 274 -0.19 16.33 -25.03
N GLY A 275 -0.87 16.35 -23.88
CA GLY A 275 -2.29 16.71 -23.78
C GLY A 275 -3.22 15.52 -23.56
N ASP A 276 -2.73 14.29 -23.72
CA ASP A 276 -3.56 13.10 -23.54
C ASP A 276 -3.87 12.83 -22.07
N SER A 277 -5.12 12.44 -21.78
CA SER A 277 -5.51 11.94 -20.45
C SER A 277 -6.45 10.73 -20.55
N CYS A 278 -6.06 9.59 -19.96
CA CYS A 278 -6.89 8.37 -19.85
C CYS A 278 -7.24 8.05 -18.41
N GLY A 279 -8.41 7.42 -18.20
CA GLY A 279 -8.66 6.66 -16.98
C GLY A 279 -8.18 5.23 -17.19
N ILE A 280 -7.39 4.69 -16.26
CA ILE A 280 -6.89 3.32 -16.35
C ILE A 280 -8.00 2.39 -15.83
N GLN A 281 -8.51 1.51 -16.70
CA GLN A 281 -9.54 0.55 -16.32
C GLN A 281 -8.90 -0.71 -15.75
N LEU A 282 -9.26 -1.03 -14.51
CA LEU A 282 -8.77 -2.22 -13.81
C LEU A 282 -9.77 -3.37 -13.98
N LYS A 283 -9.27 -4.55 -14.36
CA LYS A 283 -10.11 -5.75 -14.64
C LYS A 283 -10.77 -6.39 -13.41
N ALA A 284 -10.47 -5.93 -12.21
CA ALA A 284 -10.92 -6.53 -10.97
C ALA A 284 -11.26 -5.44 -9.96
N GLU A 285 -12.32 -5.68 -9.19
CA GLU A 285 -12.74 -4.79 -8.11
C GLU A 285 -11.89 -5.00 -6.86
N GLY A 286 -11.65 -3.90 -6.14
CA GLY A 286 -10.92 -3.88 -4.89
C GLY A 286 -9.94 -2.70 -4.83
N PRO A 287 -9.17 -2.62 -3.73
CA PRO A 287 -8.20 -1.54 -3.54
C PRO A 287 -7.01 -1.69 -4.49
N ILE A 288 -6.33 -0.58 -4.75
CA ILE A 288 -5.02 -0.54 -5.38
C ILE A 288 -4.00 -0.62 -4.25
N HIS A 289 -3.21 -1.69 -4.25
CA HIS A 289 -2.19 -1.91 -3.22
C HIS A 289 -0.92 -1.14 -3.54
N ASP A 290 -0.49 -1.16 -4.81
CA ASP A 290 0.74 -0.49 -5.23
C ASP A 290 0.76 -0.18 -6.74
N VAL A 291 1.48 0.86 -7.11
CA VAL A 291 1.70 1.33 -8.48
C VAL A 291 3.16 1.70 -8.64
N ALA A 292 3.83 1.09 -9.62
CA ALA A 292 5.24 1.35 -9.86
C ALA A 292 5.53 1.55 -11.34
N TRP A 293 6.26 2.63 -11.65
CA TRP A 293 6.80 2.92 -12.96
C TRP A 293 8.00 2.03 -13.27
N SER A 294 8.07 1.50 -14.49
CA SER A 294 9.31 0.89 -14.97
C SER A 294 10.40 1.96 -15.07
N PRO A 295 11.64 1.69 -14.60
CA PRO A 295 12.77 2.61 -14.74
C PRO A 295 13.09 2.99 -16.19
N LYS A 296 12.72 2.15 -17.16
CA LYS A 296 12.82 2.43 -18.62
C LYS A 296 11.82 3.50 -19.09
N SER A 297 10.82 3.83 -18.27
CA SER A 297 9.76 4.83 -18.53
C SER A 297 8.83 4.48 -19.70
N THR A 298 8.75 3.21 -20.09
CA THR A 298 7.90 2.72 -21.20
C THR A 298 6.61 2.05 -20.73
N GLU A 299 6.60 1.56 -19.49
CA GLU A 299 5.54 0.73 -18.92
C GLU A 299 5.40 1.00 -17.43
N PHE A 300 4.29 0.61 -16.84
CA PHE A 300 4.06 0.65 -15.39
C PHE A 300 3.25 -0.57 -14.97
N CYS A 301 3.43 -1.01 -13.72
CA CYS A 301 2.69 -2.14 -13.17
C CYS A 301 1.80 -1.65 -12.02
N VAL A 302 0.62 -2.26 -11.93
CA VAL A 302 -0.37 -1.99 -10.89
C VAL A 302 -0.75 -3.31 -10.23
N VAL A 303 -0.68 -3.35 -8.89
CA VAL A 303 -1.21 -4.45 -8.08
C VAL A 303 -2.53 -3.99 -7.46
N TYR A 304 -3.62 -4.69 -7.78
CA TYR A 304 -4.97 -4.28 -7.39
C TYR A 304 -5.91 -5.46 -7.19
N GLY A 305 -7.03 -5.18 -6.53
CA GLY A 305 -8.11 -6.13 -6.25
C GLY A 305 -8.01 -6.74 -4.86
N PHE A 306 -9.07 -7.46 -4.47
CA PHE A 306 -9.05 -8.24 -3.24
C PHE A 306 -8.05 -9.39 -3.31
N MET A 307 -7.43 -9.75 -2.19
CA MET A 307 -6.47 -10.84 -2.14
C MET A 307 -7.14 -12.18 -2.47
N PRO A 308 -6.57 -13.04 -3.34
CA PRO A 308 -5.30 -12.87 -4.08
C PRO A 308 -5.36 -11.77 -5.15
N ALA A 309 -4.46 -10.79 -5.06
CA ALA A 309 -4.47 -9.60 -5.91
C ALA A 309 -3.93 -9.89 -7.31
N ARG A 310 -4.46 -9.18 -8.30
CA ARG A 310 -3.96 -9.20 -9.67
C ARG A 310 -2.82 -8.19 -9.80
N ALA A 311 -1.80 -8.54 -10.57
CA ALA A 311 -0.81 -7.58 -11.03
C ALA A 311 -0.92 -7.48 -12.54
N THR A 312 -0.94 -6.27 -13.08
CA THR A 312 -1.07 -6.05 -14.51
C THR A 312 -0.04 -5.02 -14.96
N LEU A 313 0.65 -5.32 -16.06
CA LEU A 313 1.59 -4.43 -16.71
C LEU A 313 0.86 -3.66 -17.81
N PHE A 314 1.00 -2.34 -17.81
CA PHE A 314 0.37 -1.43 -18.75
C PHE A 314 1.43 -0.67 -19.57
N ASN A 315 1.11 -0.37 -20.82
CA ASN A 315 1.91 0.51 -21.67
C ASN A 315 1.54 1.99 -21.44
N LEU A 316 2.24 2.91 -22.11
CA LEU A 316 1.95 4.35 -22.08
C LEU A 316 0.58 4.74 -22.67
N LYS A 317 -0.13 3.84 -23.34
CA LYS A 317 -1.47 4.06 -23.87
C LYS A 317 -2.58 3.61 -22.91
N CYS A 318 -2.23 3.19 -21.69
CA CYS A 318 -3.15 2.57 -20.74
C CYS A 318 -3.65 1.16 -21.17
N ASP A 319 -3.03 0.50 -22.16
CA ASP A 319 -3.39 -0.86 -22.57
C ASP A 319 -2.65 -1.91 -21.76
N VAL A 320 -3.30 -3.06 -21.54
CA VAL A 320 -2.70 -4.21 -20.84
C VAL A 320 -1.69 -4.90 -21.75
N VAL A 321 -0.41 -4.89 -21.33
CA VAL A 321 0.69 -5.59 -22.00
C VAL A 321 0.78 -7.03 -21.53
N TYR A 322 0.64 -7.22 -20.21
CA TYR A 322 0.72 -8.52 -19.57
C TYR A 322 -0.09 -8.53 -18.28
N ASP A 323 -0.74 -9.66 -17.99
CA ASP A 323 -1.59 -9.87 -16.82
C ASP A 323 -0.97 -11.02 -16.04
N PHE A 324 -0.41 -10.73 -14.87
CA PHE A 324 0.19 -11.75 -14.03
C PHE A 324 -0.91 -12.51 -13.28
N GLU A 325 -0.79 -13.83 -13.18
CA GLU A 325 -1.75 -14.69 -12.49
C GLU A 325 -2.02 -14.23 -11.05
N PRO A 326 -3.27 -14.25 -10.54
CA PRO A 326 -3.59 -13.78 -9.19
C PRO A 326 -2.67 -14.39 -8.12
N GLY A 327 -2.18 -13.55 -7.21
CA GLY A 327 -1.19 -13.96 -6.20
C GLY A 327 -1.30 -13.17 -4.92
N ASN A 328 -0.70 -13.70 -3.85
CA ASN A 328 -0.68 -13.05 -2.53
C ASN A 328 0.41 -11.98 -2.47
N ARG A 329 0.21 -10.88 -3.19
CA ARG A 329 1.16 -9.76 -3.33
C ARG A 329 0.48 -8.43 -3.14
N ASN A 330 1.19 -7.46 -2.57
CA ASN A 330 0.72 -6.11 -2.36
C ASN A 330 1.74 -5.03 -2.73
N SER A 331 2.96 -5.39 -3.09
CA SER A 331 4.05 -4.46 -3.35
C SER A 331 4.82 -4.83 -4.62
N ILE A 332 5.32 -3.83 -5.34
CA ILE A 332 6.05 -3.95 -6.61
C ILE A 332 7.42 -3.30 -6.47
N PHE A 333 8.46 -4.02 -6.90
CA PHE A 333 9.83 -3.49 -6.90
C PHE A 333 10.50 -3.77 -8.23
N TYR A 334 10.84 -2.72 -8.97
CA TYR A 334 11.68 -2.81 -10.15
C TYR A 334 13.15 -2.68 -9.77
N ASN A 335 14.01 -3.43 -10.47
CA ASN A 335 15.43 -3.15 -10.43
C ASN A 335 15.77 -1.91 -11.27
N ASP A 336 16.90 -1.26 -11.00
CA ASP A 336 17.27 0.02 -11.63
C ASP A 336 17.35 -0.01 -13.17
N PHE A 337 17.60 -1.20 -13.75
CA PHE A 337 17.63 -1.41 -15.20
C PHE A 337 16.24 -1.62 -15.81
N GLY A 338 15.24 -2.04 -15.02
CA GLY A 338 13.88 -2.33 -15.47
C GLY A 338 13.75 -3.61 -16.32
N ASN A 339 14.66 -4.57 -16.18
CA ASN A 339 14.53 -5.92 -16.76
C ASN A 339 13.94 -6.94 -15.77
N LEU A 340 14.09 -6.70 -14.47
CA LEU A 340 13.53 -7.54 -13.41
C LEU A 340 12.44 -6.81 -12.65
N ILE A 341 11.37 -7.53 -12.34
CA ILE A 341 10.30 -7.09 -11.43
C ILE A 341 10.12 -8.11 -10.31
N LEU A 342 9.93 -7.60 -9.10
CA LEU A 342 9.66 -8.39 -7.92
C LEU A 342 8.31 -8.01 -7.35
N PHE A 343 7.50 -9.04 -7.08
CA PHE A 343 6.25 -8.91 -6.34
C PHE A 343 6.43 -9.42 -4.92
N GLY A 344 6.13 -8.57 -3.95
CA GLY A 344 6.19 -8.90 -2.53
C GLY A 344 4.81 -8.92 -1.90
N GLY A 345 4.55 -9.89 -1.04
CA GLY A 345 3.39 -9.92 -0.15
C GLY A 345 3.80 -9.66 1.29
N PHE A 346 3.89 -8.40 1.70
CA PHE A 346 4.42 -8.00 3.01
C PHE A 346 3.35 -7.53 4.01
N GLY A 347 3.72 -7.44 5.29
CA GLY A 347 2.82 -7.01 6.36
C GLY A 347 1.86 -8.12 6.80
N ASN A 348 0.59 -8.00 6.43
CA ASN A 348 -0.43 -9.01 6.80
C ASN A 348 -0.35 -10.28 5.95
N LEU A 349 0.45 -10.25 4.89
CA LEU A 349 0.69 -11.37 4.01
C LEU A 349 1.91 -12.18 4.49
N PRO A 350 1.98 -13.48 4.16
CA PRO A 350 2.99 -14.39 4.70
C PRO A 350 4.42 -14.18 4.17
N GLY A 351 4.70 -13.11 3.41
CA GLY A 351 6.04 -12.81 2.90
C GLY A 351 6.41 -13.56 1.62
N TYR A 352 5.44 -13.89 0.75
CA TYR A 352 5.77 -14.48 -0.55
C TYR A 352 6.45 -13.46 -1.45
N ILE A 353 7.57 -13.87 -2.05
CA ILE A 353 8.31 -13.08 -3.02
C ILE A 353 8.36 -13.85 -4.34
N GLU A 354 8.05 -13.15 -5.42
CA GLU A 354 8.13 -13.66 -6.78
C GLU A 354 9.01 -12.75 -7.63
N THR A 355 10.02 -13.32 -8.27
CA THR A 355 10.88 -12.60 -9.20
C THR A 355 10.54 -13.00 -10.64
N TRP A 356 10.47 -12.00 -11.52
CA TRP A 356 10.07 -12.16 -12.90
C TRP A 356 11.04 -11.45 -13.84
N ASP A 357 11.37 -12.12 -14.94
CA ASP A 357 12.04 -11.54 -16.09
C ASP A 357 10.98 -10.89 -16.99
N LEU A 358 11.04 -9.56 -17.15
CA LEU A 358 10.08 -8.81 -17.95
C LEU A 358 10.27 -9.04 -19.46
N PRO A 359 11.49 -8.94 -20.04
CA PRO A 359 11.72 -9.28 -21.45
C PRO A 359 11.21 -10.67 -21.84
N ARG A 360 11.48 -11.69 -21.03
CA ARG A 360 11.06 -13.08 -21.31
C ARG A 360 9.66 -13.41 -20.79
N ARG A 361 9.05 -12.52 -19.99
CA ARG A 361 7.76 -12.70 -19.29
C ARG A 361 7.70 -14.03 -18.52
N LYS A 362 8.81 -14.39 -17.90
CA LYS A 362 9.01 -15.69 -17.24
C LYS A 362 9.23 -15.49 -15.75
N LYS A 363 8.54 -16.30 -14.95
CA LYS A 363 8.80 -16.38 -13.50
C LYS A 363 10.16 -17.06 -13.28
N LEU A 364 11.06 -16.36 -12.59
CA LEU A 364 12.41 -16.85 -12.29
C LEU A 364 12.43 -17.63 -10.98
N ALA A 365 11.87 -17.04 -9.92
CA ALA A 365 11.81 -17.68 -8.61
C ALA A 365 10.53 -17.34 -7.86
N SER A 366 10.19 -18.22 -6.91
CA SER A 366 9.09 -18.06 -5.97
C SER A 366 9.56 -18.64 -4.64
N PHE A 367 9.67 -17.80 -3.62
CA PHE A 367 10.13 -18.22 -2.30
C PHE A 367 9.46 -17.36 -1.22
N LYS A 368 9.75 -17.67 0.04
CA LYS A 368 9.13 -17.02 1.20
C LYS A 368 10.20 -16.31 2.02
N ALA A 369 10.02 -15.01 2.22
CA ALA A 369 10.76 -14.18 3.17
C ALA A 369 9.77 -13.65 4.22
N PRO A 370 9.54 -14.42 5.31
CA PRO A 370 8.60 -14.01 6.35
C PRO A 370 9.08 -12.71 7.02
N ASP A 371 8.14 -12.00 7.66
CA ASP A 371 8.42 -10.85 8.53
C ASP A 371 9.15 -9.67 7.88
N THR A 372 9.24 -9.65 6.54
CA THR A 372 9.86 -8.55 5.80
C THR A 372 9.01 -7.29 5.91
N THR A 373 9.63 -6.19 6.39
CA THR A 373 8.99 -4.88 6.51
C THR A 373 9.35 -3.94 5.37
N SER A 374 10.56 -4.06 4.82
CA SER A 374 11.07 -3.27 3.70
C SER A 374 11.88 -4.14 2.75
N LEU A 375 11.86 -3.78 1.47
CA LEU A 375 12.64 -4.41 0.41
C LEU A 375 13.28 -3.34 -0.46
N GLU A 376 14.56 -3.52 -0.77
CA GLU A 376 15.31 -2.60 -1.63
C GLU A 376 16.25 -3.37 -2.56
N TRP A 377 16.22 -3.04 -3.85
CA TRP A 377 17.18 -3.58 -4.83
C TRP A 377 18.56 -3.01 -4.60
N ASN A 378 19.58 -3.85 -4.78
CA ASN A 378 20.96 -3.40 -4.93
C ASN A 378 21.05 -2.53 -6.21
N PRO A 379 21.75 -1.39 -6.19
CA PRO A 379 22.05 -0.60 -7.40
C PRO A 379 22.64 -1.40 -8.57
N ALA A 380 23.36 -2.50 -8.29
CA ALA A 380 23.88 -3.40 -9.33
C ALA A 380 22.80 -4.28 -9.98
N GLY A 381 21.59 -4.34 -9.41
CA GLY A 381 20.41 -4.96 -9.99
C GLY A 381 20.37 -6.49 -10.00
N ASP A 382 21.37 -7.15 -9.41
CA ASP A 382 21.49 -8.61 -9.32
C ASP A 382 20.97 -9.19 -7.98
N THR A 383 21.10 -8.42 -6.91
CA THR A 383 20.66 -8.79 -5.57
C THR A 383 19.66 -7.78 -5.01
N PHE A 384 18.94 -8.19 -3.97
CA PHE A 384 18.05 -7.32 -3.22
C PHE A 384 18.11 -7.65 -1.73
N LEU A 385 17.80 -6.64 -0.94
CA LEU A 385 17.77 -6.67 0.51
C LEU A 385 16.32 -6.79 0.97
N THR A 386 16.08 -7.70 1.91
CA THR A 386 14.86 -7.72 2.72
C THR A 386 15.24 -7.43 4.16
N SER A 387 14.58 -6.47 4.81
CA SER A 387 14.85 -6.15 6.20
C SER A 387 13.59 -6.31 7.06
N THR A 388 13.81 -6.71 8.32
CA THR A 388 12.80 -6.74 9.38
C THR A 388 13.12 -5.61 10.36
N THR A 389 12.34 -4.54 10.32
CA THR A 389 12.62 -3.29 11.06
C THR A 389 11.52 -2.89 12.05
N ALA A 390 11.96 -2.32 13.17
CA ALA A 390 11.15 -1.61 14.15
C ALA A 390 10.84 -0.19 13.65
N PRO A 391 9.70 0.42 14.05
CA PRO A 391 8.76 -0.04 15.08
C PRO A 391 7.72 -1.05 14.60
N ARG A 392 7.66 -1.35 13.28
CA ARG A 392 6.61 -2.20 12.70
C ARG A 392 6.68 -3.64 13.22
N LEU A 393 7.87 -4.22 13.24
CA LEU A 393 8.16 -5.50 13.88
C LEU A 393 9.37 -5.33 14.79
N ARG A 394 9.20 -5.62 16.09
CA ARG A 394 10.25 -5.51 17.12
C ARG A 394 10.89 -6.86 17.48
N MET A 395 10.51 -7.92 16.77
CA MET A 395 11.03 -9.27 16.95
C MET A 395 11.72 -9.71 15.67
N ALA A 396 12.77 -10.52 15.80
CA ALA A 396 13.58 -11.00 14.69
C ALA A 396 14.08 -9.87 13.77
N ASN A 397 14.48 -8.74 14.38
CA ASN A 397 15.08 -7.64 13.63
C ASN A 397 16.39 -8.09 12.99
N GLY A 398 16.61 -7.68 11.75
CA GLY A 398 17.72 -8.17 10.94
C GLY A 398 17.49 -7.89 9.48
N PHE A 399 18.41 -8.36 8.64
CA PHE A 399 18.28 -8.25 7.20
C PHE A 399 18.86 -9.46 6.48
N LYS A 400 18.33 -9.71 5.28
CA LYS A 400 18.74 -10.82 4.40
C LYS A 400 18.99 -10.27 3.01
N VAL A 401 20.02 -10.78 2.35
CA VAL A 401 20.35 -10.42 0.97
C VAL A 401 20.16 -11.65 0.09
N TRP A 402 19.37 -11.45 -0.96
CA TRP A 402 18.96 -12.48 -1.89
C TRP A 402 19.46 -12.15 -3.29
N HIS A 403 19.75 -13.17 -4.06
CA HIS A 403 19.95 -13.06 -5.50
C HIS A 403 18.59 -13.08 -6.23
N TYR A 404 18.50 -12.51 -7.43
CA TYR A 404 17.27 -12.55 -8.25
C TYR A 404 16.74 -13.96 -8.51
N SER A 405 17.61 -14.97 -8.49
CA SER A 405 17.25 -16.39 -8.63
C SER A 405 16.56 -16.99 -7.41
N GLY A 406 16.39 -16.22 -6.32
CA GLY A 406 15.82 -16.68 -5.05
C GLY A 406 16.85 -17.33 -4.10
N ALA A 407 18.14 -17.28 -4.45
CA ALA A 407 19.20 -17.78 -3.59
C ALA A 407 19.46 -16.81 -2.43
N LEU A 408 19.47 -17.30 -1.19
CA LEU A 408 19.87 -16.51 -0.03
C LEU A 408 21.41 -16.41 -0.01
N LEU A 409 21.94 -15.19 -0.14
CA LEU A 409 23.39 -14.95 -0.17
C LEU A 409 23.94 -14.58 1.21
N GLY A 410 23.14 -13.91 2.05
CA GLY A 410 23.54 -13.53 3.40
C GLY A 410 22.33 -13.31 4.29
N GLU A 411 22.45 -13.68 5.55
CA GLU A 411 21.46 -13.46 6.60
C GLU A 411 22.17 -12.87 7.82
N TYR A 412 21.60 -11.82 8.38
CA TYR A 412 22.16 -11.13 9.53
C TYR A 412 21.06 -10.81 10.54
N ASP A 413 21.17 -11.43 11.72
CA ASP A 413 20.30 -11.17 12.84
C ASP A 413 20.83 -10.00 13.66
N TRP A 414 19.98 -9.00 13.91
CA TRP A 414 20.35 -7.81 14.66
C TRP A 414 19.94 -7.94 16.13
N THR A 415 20.91 -7.72 17.03
CA THR A 415 20.64 -7.72 18.47
C THR A 415 20.08 -6.37 18.92
N GLY A 416 18.75 -6.29 19.03
CA GLY A 416 18.00 -5.11 19.45
C GLY A 416 17.12 -4.56 18.33
N GLU A 417 16.74 -3.29 18.42
CA GLU A 417 15.86 -2.66 17.44
C GLU A 417 16.67 -2.13 16.23
N LEU A 418 16.46 -2.75 15.07
CA LEU A 418 16.91 -2.25 13.77
C LEU A 418 15.81 -1.37 13.19
N LEU A 419 16.10 -0.13 12.86
CA LEU A 419 15.10 0.85 12.44
C LEU A 419 15.05 1.00 10.92
N GLU A 420 16.20 0.99 10.26
CA GLU A 420 16.30 1.21 8.82
C GLU A 420 17.59 0.64 8.26
N VAL A 421 17.54 0.13 7.02
CA VAL A 421 18.70 -0.35 6.27
C VAL A 421 18.54 0.12 4.84
N ILE A 422 19.54 0.82 4.32
CA ILE A 422 19.51 1.39 2.96
C ILE A 422 20.80 1.08 2.20
N TRP A 423 20.67 0.82 0.90
CA TRP A 423 21.83 0.69 0.02
C TRP A 423 22.41 2.07 -0.32
N GLN A 424 23.73 2.13 -0.43
CA GLN A 424 24.41 3.24 -1.08
C GLN A 424 23.87 3.39 -2.51
N LYS A 425 23.42 4.59 -2.88
CA LYS A 425 22.93 4.88 -4.23
C LYS A 425 24.08 5.20 -5.17
N TYR A 426 23.82 5.13 -6.47
CA TYR A 426 24.81 5.44 -7.50
C TYR A 426 24.14 6.16 -8.65
N PRO A 427 24.86 7.04 -9.38
CA PRO A 427 24.30 7.71 -10.52
C PRO A 427 23.95 6.69 -11.63
N PRO A 428 22.94 7.00 -12.47
CA PRO A 428 22.53 6.13 -13.55
C PRO A 428 23.69 5.82 -14.49
N GLY A 429 23.86 4.55 -14.88
CA GLY A 429 24.92 4.12 -15.80
C GLY A 429 26.23 3.70 -15.14
N THR A 430 26.36 3.79 -13.81
CA THR A 430 27.54 3.28 -13.08
C THR A 430 27.70 1.77 -13.20
N PHE A 431 26.59 1.04 -13.11
CA PHE A 431 26.55 -0.40 -13.26
C PHE A 431 26.02 -0.76 -14.66
N LYS A 432 26.55 -1.85 -15.22
CA LYS A 432 26.06 -2.42 -16.48
C LYS A 432 24.98 -3.45 -16.19
N GLU A 433 24.00 -3.54 -17.08
CA GLU A 433 22.95 -4.55 -17.00
C GLU A 433 23.59 -5.95 -17.08
N VAL A 434 23.33 -6.76 -16.06
CA VAL A 434 23.82 -8.15 -16.00
C VAL A 434 22.86 -9.04 -16.81
N PRO A 435 23.35 -9.88 -17.73
CA PRO A 435 22.49 -10.81 -18.44
C PRO A 435 21.87 -11.83 -17.46
N ILE A 436 20.57 -12.02 -17.57
CA ILE A 436 19.83 -12.94 -16.70
C ILE A 436 20.18 -14.38 -17.09
N SER A 437 20.70 -15.13 -16.14
CA SER A 437 20.95 -16.57 -16.27
C SER A 437 19.78 -17.35 -15.65
N ASP A 438 19.41 -18.47 -16.29
CA ASP A 438 18.45 -19.43 -15.75
C ASP A 438 19.10 -20.38 -14.72
N GLU A 439 20.43 -20.34 -14.56
CA GLU A 439 21.14 -21.16 -13.59
C GLU A 439 20.80 -20.71 -12.15
N LYS A 440 20.16 -21.61 -11.41
CA LYS A 440 19.85 -21.38 -10.00
C LYS A 440 21.12 -21.50 -9.18
N ILE A 441 21.62 -20.37 -8.70
CA ILE A 441 22.67 -20.34 -7.69
C ILE A 441 22.15 -21.01 -6.41
N VAL A 442 22.96 -21.90 -5.83
CA VAL A 442 22.64 -22.52 -4.53
C VAL A 442 23.00 -21.50 -3.45
N GLY A 443 21.98 -20.99 -2.75
CA GLY A 443 22.16 -20.10 -1.61
C GLY A 443 22.35 -20.85 -0.30
N ILE A 444 22.58 -20.10 0.77
CA ILE A 444 22.67 -20.60 2.14
C ILE A 444 21.29 -21.06 2.63
N VAL A 445 21.26 -22.10 3.47
CA VAL A 445 20.05 -22.49 4.20
C VAL A 445 19.85 -21.50 5.35
N SER A 446 18.71 -20.80 5.38
CA SER A 446 18.41 -19.82 6.42
C SER A 446 18.50 -20.43 7.82
N ALA A 447 19.14 -19.73 8.75
CA ALA A 447 19.32 -20.18 10.13
C ALA A 447 18.03 -20.03 10.97
N THR A 448 17.02 -19.30 10.46
CA THR A 448 15.76 -19.12 11.17
C THR A 448 15.00 -20.47 11.23
N PRO A 449 14.60 -20.96 12.42
CA PRO A 449 13.86 -22.21 12.52
C PRO A 449 12.51 -22.08 11.81
N VAL A 450 12.34 -22.83 10.72
CA VAL A 450 11.04 -22.97 10.06
C VAL A 450 10.09 -23.60 11.07
N ALA A 451 9.03 -22.87 11.45
CA ALA A 451 8.01 -23.38 12.35
C ALA A 451 7.56 -24.76 11.86
N SER A 452 7.66 -25.78 12.72
CA SER A 452 7.35 -27.14 12.34
C SER A 452 5.90 -27.22 11.86
N ASN A 453 5.66 -27.88 10.73
CA ASN A 453 4.29 -28.16 10.25
C ASN A 453 3.52 -29.14 11.17
N GLN A 454 3.99 -29.37 12.39
CA GLN A 454 3.31 -30.22 13.36
C GLN A 454 2.07 -29.51 13.88
N LYS A 455 0.92 -30.12 13.60
CA LYS A 455 -0.40 -29.70 14.07
C LYS A 455 -0.38 -29.60 15.60
N TYR A 456 -0.62 -28.41 16.14
CA TYR A 456 -0.61 -28.14 17.58
C TYR A 456 -1.58 -29.08 18.34
N ILE A 457 -1.04 -29.88 19.27
CA ILE A 457 -1.82 -30.75 20.16
C ILE A 457 -1.89 -30.07 21.54
N PRO A 458 -3.08 -29.76 22.06
CA PRO A 458 -3.23 -29.05 23.32
C PRO A 458 -2.68 -29.86 24.50
N PRO A 459 -2.17 -29.20 25.56
CA PRO A 459 -1.44 -29.85 26.66
C PRO A 459 -2.19 -31.01 27.34
N GLY A 460 -3.50 -30.90 27.51
CA GLY A 460 -4.34 -31.94 28.14
C GLY A 460 -4.56 -33.19 27.29
N ALA A 461 -4.17 -33.19 26.01
CA ALA A 461 -4.30 -34.34 25.11
C ALA A 461 -2.99 -35.09 24.88
N ARG A 462 -1.84 -34.53 25.30
CA ARG A 462 -0.50 -35.11 25.06
C ARG A 462 -0.31 -36.52 25.62
N ASN A 463 -0.96 -36.86 26.74
CA ASN A 463 -0.82 -38.17 27.38
C ASN A 463 -1.78 -39.24 26.84
N SER A 464 -2.72 -38.88 25.95
CA SER A 464 -3.75 -39.80 25.44
C SER A 464 -3.61 -40.12 23.95
N VAL A 465 -2.65 -39.48 23.29
CA VAL A 465 -2.49 -39.52 21.83
C VAL A 465 -1.03 -39.79 21.49
N THR A 466 -0.77 -40.90 20.82
CA THR A 466 0.54 -41.20 20.24
C THR A 466 0.50 -40.95 18.75
N VAL A 467 1.47 -40.20 18.23
CA VAL A 467 1.62 -39.91 16.80
C VAL A 467 2.67 -40.87 16.24
N THR A 468 2.29 -41.68 15.25
CA THR A 468 3.22 -42.55 14.53
C THR A 468 4.07 -41.75 13.54
N SER A 469 5.19 -42.30 13.09
CA SER A 469 6.11 -41.66 12.11
C SER A 469 5.45 -41.31 10.77
N SER A 470 4.28 -41.90 10.47
CA SER A 470 3.43 -41.61 9.30
C SER A 470 2.38 -40.51 9.55
N GLY A 471 2.35 -39.90 10.74
CA GLY A 471 1.44 -38.80 11.08
C GLY A 471 0.03 -39.23 11.51
N GLN A 472 -0.22 -40.52 11.74
CA GLN A 472 -1.50 -40.98 12.28
C GLN A 472 -1.56 -40.82 13.81
N ILE A 473 -2.67 -40.24 14.27
CA ILE A 473 -3.01 -39.98 15.68
C ILE A 473 -3.78 -41.21 16.22
N ILE A 474 -3.18 -41.95 17.15
CA ILE A 474 -3.82 -43.10 17.83
C ILE A 474 -4.29 -42.65 19.21
N ASP A 475 -5.60 -42.73 19.48
CA ASP A 475 -6.23 -42.41 20.77
C ASP A 475 -6.26 -43.67 21.65
N MET A 476 -5.40 -43.71 22.68
CA MET A 476 -5.11 -44.91 23.49
C MET A 476 -6.05 -45.07 24.71
N ARG A 477 -7.23 -44.44 24.70
CA ARG A 477 -8.17 -44.55 25.83
C ARG A 477 -8.78 -45.95 25.91
N PRO A 478 -8.81 -46.59 27.10
CA PRO A 478 -9.35 -47.93 27.24
C PRO A 478 -10.85 -47.97 26.87
N PRO A 479 -11.33 -49.03 26.19
CA PRO A 479 -12.75 -49.20 25.88
C PRO A 479 -13.60 -49.29 27.14
N ILE A 480 -14.80 -48.72 27.11
CA ILE A 480 -15.78 -48.83 28.20
C ILE A 480 -16.26 -50.30 28.25
N PRO A 481 -16.17 -51.00 29.41
CA PRO A 481 -16.62 -52.38 29.53
C PRO A 481 -18.11 -52.54 29.17
N GLY A 482 -18.43 -53.50 28.30
CA GLY A 482 -19.81 -53.83 27.91
C GLY A 482 -20.31 -53.21 26.60
N LEU A 483 -19.49 -52.47 25.84
CA LEU A 483 -19.86 -51.97 24.50
C LEU A 483 -18.80 -52.30 23.44
N PRO A 484 -19.20 -52.42 22.14
CA PRO A 484 -18.29 -52.71 21.05
C PRO A 484 -17.18 -51.66 20.92
N PRO A 485 -15.95 -52.06 20.50
CA PRO A 485 -14.87 -51.12 20.22
C PRO A 485 -15.31 -50.04 19.23
N GLY A 486 -15.24 -48.77 19.64
CA GLY A 486 -15.61 -47.61 18.82
C GLY A 486 -16.96 -46.94 19.15
N TYR A 487 -17.71 -47.45 20.14
CA TYR A 487 -18.96 -46.80 20.57
C TYR A 487 -18.69 -45.49 21.33
N ARG A 488 -19.25 -44.37 20.85
CA ARG A 488 -19.11 -43.03 21.47
C ARG A 488 -20.42 -42.64 22.16
N SER A 489 -20.34 -42.02 23.34
CA SER A 489 -21.54 -41.55 24.03
C SER A 489 -22.22 -40.42 23.25
N SER A 490 -23.54 -40.29 23.38
CA SER A 490 -24.34 -39.25 22.72
C SER A 490 -23.87 -37.82 23.04
N VAL A 491 -23.22 -37.64 24.19
CA VAL A 491 -22.56 -36.39 24.61
C VAL A 491 -21.29 -36.10 23.79
N GLN A 492 -20.48 -37.11 23.50
CA GLN A 492 -19.30 -36.99 22.63
C GLN A 492 -19.67 -36.73 21.15
N ILE A 493 -20.79 -37.28 20.69
CA ILE A 493 -21.31 -37.03 19.33
C ILE A 493 -21.79 -35.57 19.20
N LYS A 494 -22.41 -35.00 20.25
CA LYS A 494 -22.81 -33.57 20.26
C LYS A 494 -21.61 -32.62 20.25
N ASN A 495 -20.58 -32.89 21.04
CA ASN A 495 -19.38 -32.03 21.08
C ASN A 495 -18.53 -32.12 19.80
N SER A 496 -18.44 -33.29 19.18
CA SER A 496 -17.75 -33.44 17.88
C SER A 496 -18.51 -32.79 16.72
N LYS A 497 -19.85 -32.77 16.74
CA LYS A 497 -20.66 -31.99 15.78
C LYS A 497 -20.52 -30.47 15.97
N LYS A 498 -20.35 -29.99 17.21
CA LYS A 498 -20.11 -28.56 17.51
C LYS A 498 -18.73 -28.10 16.99
N ASN A 499 -17.70 -28.94 17.16
CA ASN A 499 -16.35 -28.67 16.63
C ASN A 499 -16.24 -28.84 15.11
N LYS A 500 -16.98 -29.77 14.48
CA LYS A 500 -17.03 -29.88 13.01
C LYS A 500 -17.70 -28.67 12.34
N LYS A 501 -18.73 -28.08 12.95
CA LYS A 501 -19.35 -26.83 12.46
C LYS A 501 -18.45 -25.59 12.58
N ALA A 502 -17.52 -25.58 13.54
CA ALA A 502 -16.51 -24.52 13.66
C ALA A 502 -15.39 -24.68 12.62
N ALA A 503 -14.98 -25.91 12.30
CA ALA A 503 -13.94 -26.18 11.31
C ALA A 503 -14.42 -26.07 9.85
N SER A 504 -15.69 -26.36 9.55
CA SER A 504 -16.24 -26.28 8.18
C SER A 504 -16.60 -24.87 7.71
N LYS A 505 -16.44 -23.84 8.54
CA LYS A 505 -16.53 -22.43 8.15
C LYS A 505 -15.17 -21.81 7.79
N ALA A 506 -14.07 -22.56 7.95
CA ALA A 506 -12.71 -22.07 7.76
C ALA A 506 -11.92 -22.80 6.64
N ALA A 507 -12.55 -23.65 5.83
CA ALA A 507 -11.88 -24.30 4.71
C ALA A 507 -12.86 -24.66 3.58
N ALA A 508 -12.91 -23.82 2.55
CA ALA A 508 -13.34 -24.23 1.21
C ALA A 508 -12.07 -24.43 0.37
N PRO A 509 -11.83 -25.60 -0.23
CA PRO A 509 -10.67 -25.84 -1.08
C PRO A 509 -11.00 -25.52 -2.56
N ALA A 510 -10.06 -24.88 -3.25
CA ALA A 510 -9.96 -24.91 -4.71
C ALA A 510 -8.78 -25.84 -5.10
N PRO A 511 -8.80 -26.44 -6.32
CA PRO A 511 -8.34 -27.80 -6.56
C PRO A 511 -6.88 -27.86 -7.03
N ALA A 512 -6.16 -28.91 -6.63
CA ALA A 512 -4.90 -29.31 -7.26
C ALA A 512 -4.99 -30.79 -7.67
N GLY A 513 -4.75 -31.02 -8.96
CA GLY A 513 -4.78 -32.31 -9.61
C GLY A 513 -3.67 -33.24 -9.14
N THR A 514 -3.99 -34.53 -9.21
CA THR A 514 -3.11 -35.66 -8.95
C THR A 514 -2.14 -35.86 -10.11
N ALA A 515 -0.84 -35.66 -9.86
CA ALA A 515 0.22 -36.37 -10.57
C ALA A 515 0.61 -37.57 -9.69
N LYS A 516 0.45 -38.78 -10.22
CA LYS A 516 1.06 -40.00 -9.70
C LYS A 516 2.26 -40.30 -10.60
N ASP A 517 3.41 -40.48 -9.97
CA ASP A 517 4.59 -41.10 -10.56
C ASP A 517 4.80 -42.44 -9.86
N ALA A 518 5.05 -43.48 -10.66
CA ALA A 518 5.53 -44.80 -10.24
C ALA A 518 6.30 -45.39 -11.44
N GLY A 519 7.52 -45.84 -11.17
CA GLY A 519 8.56 -46.10 -12.16
C GLY A 519 8.50 -47.40 -12.95
N GLU A 520 9.28 -47.35 -14.04
CA GLU A 520 10.07 -48.37 -14.76
C GLU A 520 9.60 -49.84 -14.86
N ALA A 521 9.37 -50.30 -16.10
CA ALA A 521 10.35 -51.10 -16.88
C ALA A 521 9.75 -51.58 -18.22
N GLY A 522 10.54 -51.62 -19.30
CA GLY A 522 10.28 -52.48 -20.47
C GLY A 522 10.42 -51.83 -21.86
N VAL A 523 11.45 -52.26 -22.58
CA VAL A 523 11.83 -51.96 -23.98
C VAL A 523 10.79 -52.43 -25.01
N GLY A 524 10.60 -51.70 -26.12
CA GLY A 524 9.92 -52.23 -27.32
C GLY A 524 9.49 -51.16 -28.34
N GLU A 525 9.97 -51.31 -29.57
CA GLU A 525 9.94 -50.40 -30.73
C GLU A 525 8.56 -50.26 -31.45
N THR A 526 8.47 -49.21 -32.28
CA THR A 526 7.74 -49.05 -33.57
C THR A 526 6.28 -48.52 -33.66
N THR A 527 6.19 -47.43 -34.46
CA THR A 527 5.14 -47.05 -35.45
C THR A 527 3.78 -46.44 -35.03
N ALA A 528 3.54 -45.20 -35.49
CA ALA A 528 2.24 -44.52 -35.69
C ALA A 528 1.50 -45.12 -36.93
N PRO A 529 0.24 -44.75 -37.32
CA PRO A 529 -0.52 -43.53 -36.98
C PRO A 529 -2.08 -43.62 -36.85
N ALA A 530 -2.67 -42.48 -36.48
CA ALA A 530 -3.99 -41.91 -36.85
C ALA A 530 -5.32 -42.68 -36.58
N ALA A 531 -6.24 -42.03 -35.85
CA ALA A 531 -7.58 -41.59 -36.33
C ALA A 531 -8.53 -41.21 -35.17
N ALA A 532 -9.15 -40.03 -35.26
CA ALA A 532 -10.44 -39.72 -34.61
C ALA A 532 -11.59 -40.22 -35.51
N PRO A 533 -12.81 -40.45 -34.96
CA PRO A 533 -13.86 -39.46 -35.22
C PRO A 533 -14.95 -39.31 -34.12
N ALA A 534 -15.23 -38.04 -33.75
CA ALA A 534 -16.53 -37.34 -33.77
C ALA A 534 -17.82 -37.96 -33.10
N PRO A 535 -18.99 -37.26 -33.06
CA PRO A 535 -19.56 -36.74 -31.81
C PRO A 535 -20.99 -37.24 -31.51
N LYS A 536 -21.50 -37.11 -30.26
CA LYS A 536 -22.96 -37.23 -29.99
C LYS A 536 -23.52 -36.20 -29.01
N LYS A 537 -24.61 -35.60 -29.47
CA LYS A 537 -25.53 -34.63 -28.86
C LYS A 537 -26.56 -35.30 -27.93
N GLN A 538 -27.02 -34.49 -26.95
CA GLN A 538 -28.39 -34.31 -26.41
C GLN A 538 -29.26 -35.51 -26.01
N ALA A 539 -29.78 -35.48 -24.77
CA ALA A 539 -31.20 -35.28 -24.40
C ALA A 539 -31.39 -35.49 -22.88
N THR A 540 -31.76 -34.49 -22.06
CA THR A 540 -33.12 -34.00 -21.71
C THR A 540 -34.16 -35.04 -21.25
N ARG A 541 -34.51 -34.98 -19.94
CA ARG A 541 -35.85 -35.18 -19.34
C ARG A 541 -35.91 -34.27 -18.09
N LYS A 542 -36.55 -33.09 -18.11
CA LYS A 542 -37.98 -32.77 -17.94
C LYS A 542 -38.69 -33.57 -16.84
N ASN A 543 -39.01 -32.89 -15.74
CA ASN A 543 -40.40 -32.79 -15.27
C ASN A 543 -40.67 -31.38 -14.75
N ALA A 544 -41.82 -30.85 -15.17
CA ALA A 544 -42.30 -29.49 -15.06
C ALA A 544 -43.49 -29.40 -14.09
N LYS A 545 -43.80 -28.15 -13.69
CA LYS A 545 -45.06 -27.52 -13.22
C LYS A 545 -44.81 -26.73 -11.93
N ASN A 546 -45.13 -25.44 -11.77
CA ASN A 546 -45.93 -24.45 -12.53
C ASN A 546 -45.36 -23.03 -12.22
N ALA A 547 -45.21 -22.15 -13.22
CA ALA A 547 -45.98 -20.90 -13.46
C ALA A 547 -45.91 -19.86 -12.31
N ALA A 548 -45.60 -18.58 -12.50
CA ALA A 548 -45.83 -17.69 -13.65
C ALA A 548 -44.86 -16.48 -13.67
N ASP A 549 -44.64 -15.96 -14.88
CA ASP A 549 -44.27 -14.59 -15.33
C ASP A 549 -43.17 -13.80 -14.59
N GLY A 550 -42.08 -13.36 -15.24
CA GLY A 550 -42.01 -12.69 -16.55
C GLY A 550 -41.89 -11.17 -16.28
N ASP A 551 -40.76 -10.67 -15.81
CA ASP A 551 -39.58 -10.19 -16.55
C ASP A 551 -39.76 -8.80 -17.21
N LEU A 552 -38.72 -7.98 -17.00
CA LEU A 552 -38.25 -6.84 -17.79
C LEU A 552 -38.85 -5.41 -17.66
N ALA A 553 -37.88 -4.52 -17.40
CA ALA A 553 -37.60 -3.25 -18.09
C ALA A 553 -38.36 -2.00 -17.61
N ASN A 554 -37.66 -0.98 -17.08
CA ASN A 554 -36.84 0.03 -17.77
C ASN A 554 -37.67 1.29 -18.09
N GLY A 555 -37.08 2.48 -17.92
CA GLY A 555 -37.51 3.69 -18.63
C GLY A 555 -38.06 4.86 -17.80
N ASN A 556 -37.15 5.73 -17.39
CA ASN A 556 -37.07 7.16 -17.75
C ASN A 556 -38.36 7.99 -17.97
N ALA A 557 -38.44 9.08 -17.20
CA ALA A 557 -38.84 10.47 -17.55
C ALA A 557 -39.79 10.78 -18.73
N ASN A 558 -40.84 11.59 -18.49
CA ASN A 558 -40.98 12.92 -19.13
C ASN A 558 -42.14 13.82 -18.58
N THR A 559 -41.80 15.11 -18.38
CA THR A 559 -42.53 16.37 -18.71
C THR A 559 -43.99 16.68 -18.29
N LYS A 560 -44.13 17.67 -17.37
CA LYS A 560 -44.85 18.99 -17.40
C LYS A 560 -46.10 19.21 -18.31
N PRO A 561 -47.10 20.03 -17.87
CA PRO A 561 -47.01 21.50 -18.06
C PRO A 561 -47.57 22.43 -16.95
N LYS A 562 -47.31 23.73 -17.16
CA LYS A 562 -47.51 24.97 -16.37
C LYS A 562 -48.98 25.38 -16.10
N SER A 563 -49.22 26.16 -15.02
CA SER A 563 -49.77 27.54 -15.08
C SER A 563 -49.99 28.21 -13.70
N GLY A 564 -49.53 29.47 -13.53
CA GLY A 564 -49.97 30.50 -12.54
C GLY A 564 -49.64 30.23 -11.07
N GLY A 565 -49.15 31.12 -10.21
CA GLY A 565 -49.16 32.58 -10.18
C GLY A 565 -49.63 33.03 -8.79
N SER A 566 -48.79 33.77 -8.06
CA SER A 566 -49.06 34.60 -6.86
C SER A 566 -48.92 34.01 -5.44
N SER A 567 -48.18 34.82 -4.66
CA SER A 567 -47.88 34.92 -3.22
C SER A 567 -49.03 34.66 -2.23
N THR A 568 -48.72 34.14 -1.03
CA THR A 568 -48.62 34.92 0.24
C THR A 568 -48.26 34.05 1.47
N ASN A 569 -47.76 34.74 2.49
CA ASN A 569 -47.28 34.36 3.83
C ASN A 569 -48.17 33.44 4.70
N GLU A 570 -47.46 32.78 5.64
CA GLU A 570 -47.90 32.23 6.96
C GLU A 570 -48.95 31.10 6.91
N SER A 571 -48.97 30.04 7.73
CA SER A 571 -48.67 29.94 9.16
C SER A 571 -48.40 28.48 9.55
N ASN A 572 -47.62 28.32 10.60
CA ASN A 572 -47.22 27.09 11.26
C ASN A 572 -48.39 26.47 12.07
N ASN A 573 -48.69 25.18 11.89
CA ASN A 573 -49.55 24.36 12.76
C ASN A 573 -49.25 22.88 12.47
N GLY A 574 -48.88 21.97 13.37
CA GLY A 574 -48.50 22.03 14.76
C GLY A 574 -47.94 20.65 15.12
N VAL A 575 -46.76 20.58 15.75
CA VAL A 575 -46.26 19.33 16.37
C VAL A 575 -46.14 19.61 17.86
N GLN A 576 -46.94 18.89 18.65
CA GLN A 576 -46.94 18.95 20.11
C GLN A 576 -45.51 18.72 20.65
N LYS A 577 -44.98 19.75 21.31
CA LYS A 577 -43.77 19.69 22.14
C LYS A 577 -44.10 18.88 23.40
N VAL A 578 -43.35 17.81 23.65
CA VAL A 578 -43.47 17.03 24.90
C VAL A 578 -42.73 17.78 26.01
N SER A 579 -43.40 18.00 27.13
CA SER A 579 -42.85 18.58 28.36
C SER A 579 -41.69 17.70 28.88
N PRO A 580 -40.53 18.27 29.24
CA PRO A 580 -39.41 17.50 29.80
C PRO A 580 -39.75 16.96 31.19
N THR A 581 -39.37 15.72 31.46
CA THR A 581 -39.62 15.04 32.76
C THR A 581 -38.64 15.46 33.87
N GLY A 582 -37.78 16.45 33.62
CA GLY A 582 -36.80 16.98 34.58
C GLY A 582 -35.53 16.13 34.75
N ASP A 583 -35.53 14.86 34.32
CA ASP A 583 -34.37 13.96 34.36
C ASP A 583 -33.80 13.70 32.93
N PRO A 584 -32.55 14.13 32.63
CA PRO A 584 -31.91 13.95 31.33
C PRO A 584 -31.80 12.49 30.86
N ASN A 585 -31.75 11.53 31.79
CA ASN A 585 -31.64 10.12 31.44
C ASN A 585 -33.00 9.50 31.06
N LYS A 586 -34.10 9.95 31.70
CA LYS A 586 -35.46 9.55 31.33
C LYS A 586 -35.84 10.10 29.96
N ASP A 587 -35.54 11.37 29.69
CA ASP A 587 -35.85 12.01 28.40
C ASP A 587 -35.10 11.35 27.21
N LYS A 588 -33.87 10.87 27.42
CA LYS A 588 -33.13 10.09 26.41
C LYS A 588 -33.79 8.74 26.14
N LYS A 589 -34.25 8.03 27.18
CA LYS A 589 -34.96 6.75 27.04
C LYS A 589 -36.31 6.93 26.33
N ILE A 590 -37.06 7.96 26.67
CA ILE A 590 -38.33 8.29 26.01
C ILE A 590 -38.12 8.52 24.51
N LYS A 591 -37.11 9.32 24.12
CA LYS A 591 -36.77 9.54 22.70
C LYS A 591 -36.37 8.25 21.98
N ALA A 592 -35.62 7.38 22.63
CA ALA A 592 -35.21 6.10 22.06
C ALA A 592 -36.39 5.15 21.83
N ILE A 593 -37.32 5.06 22.78
CA ILE A 593 -38.54 4.22 22.66
C ILE A 593 -39.47 4.79 21.59
N GLN A 594 -39.66 6.11 21.52
CA GLN A 594 -40.45 6.76 20.46
C GLN A 594 -39.90 6.49 19.06
N LYS A 595 -38.57 6.46 18.90
CA LYS A 595 -37.94 6.10 17.61
C LYS A 595 -38.25 4.64 17.23
N LYS A 596 -38.15 3.71 18.18
CA LYS A 596 -38.50 2.29 17.95
C LYS A 596 -39.97 2.10 17.58
N LEU A 597 -40.89 2.85 18.20
CA LEU A 597 -42.32 2.80 17.86
C LEU A 597 -42.61 3.34 16.44
N LYS A 598 -41.89 4.37 15.98
CA LYS A 598 -41.98 4.83 14.59
C LYS A 598 -41.51 3.77 13.60
N ASP A 599 -40.40 3.09 13.90
CA ASP A 599 -39.88 2.02 13.03
C ASP A 599 -40.87 0.84 12.96
N ILE A 600 -41.55 0.50 14.06
CA ILE A 600 -42.59 -0.54 14.09
C ILE A 600 -43.82 -0.11 13.26
N LYS A 601 -44.22 1.17 13.30
CA LYS A 601 -45.34 1.67 12.48
C LYS A 601 -45.07 1.48 10.98
N VAL A 602 -43.85 1.74 10.52
CA VAL A 602 -43.44 1.50 9.13
C VAL A 602 -43.46 0.00 8.80
N LEU A 603 -43.10 -0.88 9.75
CA LEU A 603 -43.19 -2.33 9.55
C LEU A 603 -44.64 -2.83 9.46
N LYS A 604 -45.57 -2.24 10.23
CA LYS A 604 -47.00 -2.53 10.13
C LYS A 604 -47.59 -2.10 8.79
N GLU A 605 -47.26 -0.90 8.31
CA GLU A 605 -47.69 -0.42 6.99
C GLU A 605 -47.14 -1.30 5.85
N LYS A 606 -45.93 -1.85 5.99
CA LYS A 606 -45.39 -2.85 5.05
C LYS A 606 -46.14 -4.18 5.11
N HIS A 607 -46.53 -4.62 6.31
CA HIS A 607 -47.31 -5.83 6.50
C HIS A 607 -48.72 -5.71 5.91
N GLU A 608 -49.39 -4.57 6.11
CA GLU A 608 -50.71 -4.26 5.55
C GLU A 608 -50.68 -4.16 4.02
N ARG A 609 -49.56 -3.75 3.44
CA ARG A 609 -49.33 -3.79 1.98
C ARG A 609 -49.02 -5.20 1.43
N GLY A 610 -49.08 -6.24 2.26
CA GLY A 610 -48.91 -7.63 1.84
C GLY A 610 -47.45 -8.07 1.64
N GLU A 611 -46.45 -7.28 2.07
CA GLU A 611 -45.04 -7.70 2.02
C GLU A 611 -44.75 -8.77 3.08
N THR A 612 -44.02 -9.83 2.68
CA THR A 612 -43.59 -10.89 3.59
C THR A 612 -42.48 -10.39 4.51
N LEU A 613 -42.77 -10.26 5.81
CA LEU A 613 -41.79 -9.86 6.82
C LEU A 613 -40.94 -11.04 7.30
N VAL A 614 -39.64 -10.80 7.52
CA VAL A 614 -38.73 -11.79 8.11
C VAL A 614 -39.09 -12.01 9.59
N GLN A 615 -38.91 -13.23 10.12
CA GLN A 615 -39.27 -13.60 11.50
C GLN A 615 -38.79 -12.59 12.57
N THR A 616 -37.61 -12.00 12.39
CA THR A 616 -37.05 -10.99 13.31
C THR A 616 -37.80 -9.65 13.27
N GLN A 617 -38.41 -9.28 12.14
CA GLN A 617 -39.27 -8.10 12.00
C GLN A 617 -40.65 -8.33 12.63
N ILE A 618 -41.19 -9.55 12.54
CA ILE A 618 -42.44 -9.95 13.21
C ILE A 618 -42.26 -9.88 14.73
N VAL A 619 -41.15 -10.40 15.25
CA VAL A 619 -40.83 -10.32 16.70
C VAL A 619 -40.72 -8.86 17.16
N LYS A 620 -40.12 -7.98 16.35
CA LYS A 620 -40.07 -6.54 16.64
C LYS A 620 -41.45 -5.88 16.63
N MET A 621 -42.30 -6.22 15.66
CA MET A 621 -43.67 -5.73 15.61
C MET A 621 -44.48 -6.16 16.85
N ASN A 622 -44.33 -7.42 17.28
CA ASN A 622 -45.02 -7.95 18.47
C ASN A 622 -44.53 -7.33 19.79
N SER A 623 -43.36 -6.68 19.82
CA SER A 623 -42.84 -5.99 21.01
C SER A 623 -43.45 -4.60 21.27
N GLU A 624 -44.31 -4.11 20.36
CA GLU A 624 -44.92 -2.78 20.43
C GLU A 624 -45.68 -2.54 21.73
N SER A 625 -46.51 -3.48 22.16
CA SER A 625 -47.31 -3.34 23.39
C SER A 625 -46.43 -3.22 24.64
N GLN A 626 -45.24 -3.83 24.64
CA GLN A 626 -44.28 -3.70 25.75
C GLN A 626 -43.63 -2.31 25.74
N LEU A 627 -43.25 -1.80 24.56
CA LEU A 627 -42.65 -0.47 24.39
C LEU A 627 -43.63 0.66 24.72
N ILE A 628 -44.93 0.50 24.43
CA ILE A 628 -45.97 1.46 24.83
C ILE A 628 -46.12 1.49 26.35
N LYS A 629 -46.19 0.33 27.02
CA LYS A 629 -46.22 0.24 28.49
C LYS A 629 -44.98 0.84 29.14
N GLU A 630 -43.80 0.60 28.58
CA GLU A 630 -42.53 1.18 29.07
C GLU A 630 -42.53 2.71 28.90
N LEU A 631 -43.07 3.22 27.79
CA LEU A 631 -43.20 4.66 27.54
C LEU A 631 -44.21 5.34 28.48
N GLU A 632 -45.32 4.67 28.81
CA GLU A 632 -46.29 5.16 29.79
C GLU A 632 -45.70 5.17 31.21
N ALA A 633 -45.03 4.10 31.62
CA ALA A 633 -44.36 4.02 32.92
C ALA A 633 -43.30 5.11 33.09
N LEU A 634 -42.59 5.49 32.02
CA LEU A 634 -41.61 6.58 32.03
C LEU A 634 -42.23 7.98 32.03
N LYS A 635 -43.53 8.11 31.69
CA LYS A 635 -44.26 9.39 31.70
C LYS A 635 -45.03 9.65 33.00
N VAL A 636 -45.31 8.60 33.77
CA VAL A 636 -46.13 8.65 35.01
C VAL A 636 -45.28 8.79 36.28
N ALA A 637 -43.94 8.88 36.17
CA ALA A 637 -43.01 8.88 37.31
C ALA A 637 -42.02 10.06 37.35
#